data_AF-A0A972AY24-F1
#
_entry.id   AF-A0A972AY24-F1
#
_cell.length_a   1.000
_cell.length_b   1.000
_cell.length_c   1.000
_cell.angle_alpha   90.00
_cell.angle_beta   90.00
_cell.angle_gamma   90.00
#
_symmetry.space_group_name_H-M   'P 1'
#
loop_
_entity.id
_entity.type
_entity.pdbx_description
1 polymer ?
#
loop_
_entity_poly.entity_id
_entity_poly.type
_entity_poly.pdbx_seq_one_letter_code
_entity_poly.pdbx_strand_id
1 'polypeptide(L)'
;MFASLNKGKWTRPTDKSAVYTEIEPGKKWGIRVTLISDHAKVEAIKGEKDVWYKGPKKYSETVMPPNLLEKLRGITFEDKILIEVEKKRQVAAEENAKGDDESEEIQE
;
A
#
# COMPACT_ATOMS: atom_id res chain seq x y z
N MET A 1 -15.67 3.60 3.63
CA MET A 1 -14.53 3.01 2.89
C MET A 1 -13.92 4.12 2.04
N PHE A 2 -12.59 4.15 1.91
CA PHE A 2 -11.87 5.19 1.18
C PHE A 2 -12.26 5.20 -0.30
N ALA A 3 -12.77 6.32 -0.81
CA ALA A 3 -13.31 6.39 -2.18
C ALA A 3 -12.25 6.12 -3.27
N SER A 4 -10.98 6.43 -2.97
CA SER A 4 -9.82 6.27 -3.86
C SER A 4 -9.18 4.88 -3.83
N LEU A 5 -9.61 3.99 -2.93
CA LEU A 5 -9.19 2.59 -2.85
C LEU A 5 -10.26 1.69 -3.47
N ASN A 6 -10.41 1.83 -4.79
CA ASN A 6 -11.49 1.22 -5.60
C ASN A 6 -11.01 0.32 -6.74
N LYS A 7 -9.69 0.19 -6.96
CA LYS A 7 -9.09 -0.66 -7.98
C LYS A 7 -8.79 -2.08 -7.50
N GLY A 8 -8.89 -2.30 -6.20
CA GLY A 8 -8.54 -3.54 -5.52
C GLY A 8 -9.71 -4.16 -4.74
N LYS A 9 -9.38 -5.08 -3.85
CA LYS A 9 -10.33 -5.84 -3.04
C LYS A 9 -10.17 -5.52 -1.56
N TRP A 10 -11.29 -5.23 -0.90
CA TRP A 10 -11.37 -5.22 0.55
C TRP A 10 -11.69 -6.60 1.10
N THR A 11 -10.98 -6.99 2.15
CA THR A 11 -11.23 -8.18 2.96
C THR A 11 -11.25 -7.80 4.43
N ARG A 12 -11.98 -8.57 5.22
CA ARG A 12 -12.13 -8.34 6.67
C ARG A 12 -11.68 -9.60 7.41
N PRO A 13 -10.38 -9.79 7.62
CA PRO A 13 -9.86 -11.03 8.20
C PRO A 13 -10.21 -11.17 9.68
N THR A 14 -10.35 -10.06 10.41
CA THR A 14 -10.83 -10.07 11.80
C THR A 14 -11.87 -8.97 12.03
N ASP A 15 -12.48 -8.98 13.20
CA ASP A 15 -13.39 -7.94 13.65
C ASP A 15 -12.71 -6.57 13.86
N LYS A 16 -11.39 -6.57 14.02
CA LYS A 16 -10.57 -5.39 14.34
C LYS A 16 -9.68 -4.92 13.19
N SER A 17 -9.73 -5.57 12.04
CA SER A 17 -8.93 -5.18 10.88
C SER A 17 -9.65 -5.30 9.56
N ALA A 18 -9.23 -4.48 8.61
CA ALA A 18 -9.62 -4.55 7.22
C ALA A 18 -8.38 -4.47 6.34
N VAL A 19 -8.30 -5.32 5.32
CA VAL A 19 -7.17 -5.39 4.41
C VAL A 19 -7.67 -5.07 3.01
N TYR A 20 -7.12 -4.03 2.41
CA TYR A 20 -7.27 -3.72 1.00
C TYR A 20 -6.04 -4.20 0.25
N THR A 21 -6.23 -4.86 -0.88
CA THR A 21 -5.16 -5.29 -1.78
C THR A 21 -5.45 -4.82 -3.19
N GLU A 22 -4.48 -4.18 -3.84
CA GLU A 22 -4.57 -3.68 -5.21
C GLU A 22 -3.33 -4.13 -5.97
N ILE A 23 -3.52 -5.04 -6.93
CA ILE A 23 -2.49 -5.52 -7.85
C ILE A 23 -3.13 -5.50 -9.24
N GLU A 24 -2.56 -4.73 -10.16
CA GLU A 24 -3.11 -4.61 -11.52
C GLU A 24 -2.87 -5.90 -12.33
N PRO A 25 -3.76 -6.26 -13.26
CA PRO A 25 -3.57 -7.44 -14.11
C PRO A 25 -2.23 -7.40 -14.86
N GLY A 26 -1.51 -8.52 -14.85
CA GLY A 26 -0.19 -8.63 -15.49
C GLY A 26 0.96 -8.02 -14.69
N LYS A 27 0.69 -7.34 -13.56
CA LYS A 27 1.72 -6.78 -12.68
C LYS A 27 2.01 -7.72 -11.51
N LYS A 28 3.29 -7.75 -11.10
CA LYS A 28 3.78 -8.58 -9.98
C LYS A 28 3.71 -7.81 -8.66
N TRP A 29 3.92 -6.50 -8.72
CA TRP A 29 3.89 -5.61 -7.58
C TRP A 29 2.60 -4.80 -7.54
N GLY A 30 2.09 -4.59 -6.33
CA GLY A 30 0.96 -3.72 -6.05
C GLY A 30 1.02 -3.20 -4.61
N ILE A 31 -0.12 -2.86 -4.02
CA ILE A 31 -0.20 -2.34 -2.66
C ILE A 31 -1.11 -3.15 -1.75
N ARG A 32 -0.83 -3.08 -0.45
CA ARG A 32 -1.70 -3.56 0.62
C ARG A 32 -1.87 -2.50 1.68
N VAL A 33 -3.12 -2.21 2.04
CA VAL A 33 -3.46 -1.35 3.18
C VAL A 33 -4.10 -2.21 4.24
N THR A 34 -3.48 -2.30 5.41
CA THR A 34 -4.05 -2.98 6.59
C THR A 34 -4.48 -1.93 7.59
N LEU A 35 -5.78 -1.77 7.79
CA LEU A 35 -6.35 -0.94 8.83
C LEU A 35 -6.43 -1.74 10.12
N ILE A 36 -5.89 -1.19 11.20
CA ILE A 36 -5.89 -1.73 12.56
C ILE A 36 -6.51 -0.66 13.47
N SER A 37 -6.98 -1.04 14.66
CA SER A 37 -7.75 -0.17 15.56
C SER A 37 -7.18 1.23 15.79
N ASP A 38 -5.86 1.37 15.82
CA ASP A 38 -5.16 2.60 16.21
C ASP A 38 -4.15 3.10 15.16
N HIS A 39 -3.95 2.37 14.05
CA HIS A 39 -3.02 2.73 12.99
C HIS A 39 -3.35 2.00 11.69
N ALA A 40 -2.66 2.36 10.61
CA ALA A 40 -2.70 1.64 9.35
C ALA A 40 -1.29 1.23 8.94
N LYS A 41 -1.17 0.11 8.25
CA LYS A 41 0.06 -0.30 7.58
C LYS A 41 -0.16 -0.20 6.08
N VAL A 42 0.72 0.50 5.38
CA VAL A 42 0.66 0.66 3.92
C VAL A 42 1.93 0.06 3.33
N GLU A 43 1.73 -0.92 2.46
CA GLU A 43 2.80 -1.76 1.93
C GLU A 43 2.77 -1.78 0.40
N ALA A 44 3.93 -1.76 -0.24
CA ALA A 44 4.13 -2.26 -1.58
C ALA A 44 4.48 -3.75 -1.49
N ILE A 45 3.76 -4.61 -2.19
CA ILE A 45 3.82 -6.07 -2.05
C ILE A 45 4.06 -6.76 -3.39
N LYS A 46 4.86 -7.83 -3.38
CA LYS A 46 5.08 -8.70 -4.55
C LYS A 46 4.10 -9.88 -4.52
N GLY A 47 2.87 -9.64 -4.98
CA GLY A 47 1.79 -10.62 -4.91
C GLY A 47 1.07 -10.65 -3.55
N GLU A 48 -0.11 -11.27 -3.50
CA GLU A 48 -0.99 -11.22 -2.32
C GLU A 48 -0.41 -11.87 -1.06
N LYS A 49 0.48 -12.86 -1.23
CA LYS A 49 1.07 -13.65 -0.13
C LYS A 49 2.33 -13.01 0.47
N ASP A 50 2.78 -11.88 -0.06
CA ASP A 50 4.00 -11.24 0.40
C ASP A 50 3.87 -10.70 1.82
N VAL A 51 4.90 -10.84 2.65
CA VAL A 51 4.86 -10.47 4.08
C VAL A 51 6.11 -9.68 4.47
N TRP A 52 5.91 -8.43 4.85
CA TRP A 52 6.96 -7.59 5.43
C TRP A 52 6.88 -7.59 6.96
N TYR A 53 7.65 -8.44 7.64
CA TYR A 53 7.72 -8.40 9.11
C TYR A 53 8.42 -7.13 9.62
N LYS A 54 9.57 -6.78 8.99
CA LYS A 54 10.32 -5.53 9.17
C LYS A 54 10.82 -5.04 7.80
N GLY A 55 9.87 -4.80 6.90
CA GLY A 55 10.20 -4.35 5.54
C GLY A 55 10.92 -3.00 5.56
N PRO A 56 11.82 -2.73 4.61
CA PRO A 56 12.39 -1.41 4.41
C PRO A 56 11.27 -0.36 4.29
N LYS A 57 11.51 0.87 4.79
CA LYS A 57 10.53 1.98 4.70
C LYS A 57 10.01 2.23 3.28
N LYS A 58 10.86 1.96 2.27
CA LYS A 58 10.46 1.98 0.86
C LYS A 58 9.20 1.14 0.63
N TYR A 59 9.18 -0.09 1.12
CA TYR A 59 8.11 -1.05 0.87
C TYR A 59 7.03 -1.08 1.96
N SER A 60 7.32 -0.70 3.21
CA SER A 60 6.36 -0.83 4.31
C SER A 60 6.45 0.37 5.24
N GLU A 61 5.33 1.05 5.49
CA GLU A 61 5.25 2.18 6.41
C GLU A 61 4.01 2.08 7.31
N THR A 62 4.16 2.51 8.57
CA THR A 62 3.06 2.56 9.53
C THR A 62 2.54 3.99 9.63
N VAL A 63 1.28 4.17 9.27
CA VAL A 63 0.60 5.46 9.32
C VAL A 63 -0.15 5.57 10.65
N MET A 64 0.25 6.55 11.46
CA MET A 64 -0.42 6.89 12.71
C MET A 64 -1.51 7.97 12.50
N PRO A 65 -2.54 8.02 13.35
CA PRO A 65 -3.54 9.08 13.36
C PRO A 65 -2.92 10.49 13.42
N PRO A 66 -3.62 11.53 12.96
CA PRO A 66 -3.12 12.89 13.02
C PRO A 66 -2.96 13.34 14.48
N ASN A 67 -1.84 14.01 14.77
CA ASN A 67 -1.59 14.67 16.04
C ASN A 67 -2.43 15.96 16.17
N LEU A 68 -2.38 16.61 17.33
CA LEU A 68 -3.21 17.80 17.60
C LEU A 68 -2.95 18.95 16.61
N LEU A 69 -1.70 19.17 16.20
CA LEU A 69 -1.34 20.21 15.22
C LEU A 69 -1.81 19.85 13.81
N GLU A 70 -1.70 18.59 13.41
CA GLU A 70 -2.22 18.09 12.13
C GLU A 70 -3.75 18.24 12.06
N LYS A 71 -4.45 17.91 13.15
CA LYS A 71 -5.91 18.10 13.26
C LYS A 71 -6.30 19.57 13.16
N LEU A 72 -5.56 20.48 13.81
CA LEU A 72 -5.80 21.92 13.70
C LEU A 72 -5.62 22.45 12.27
N ARG A 73 -4.82 21.78 11.44
CA ARG A 73 -4.64 22.07 10.00
C ARG A 73 -5.66 21.36 9.10
N GLY A 74 -6.63 20.65 9.68
CA GLY A 74 -7.63 19.89 8.93
C GLY A 74 -7.11 18.59 8.31
N ILE A 75 -5.91 18.13 8.69
CA ILE A 75 -5.34 16.87 8.17
C ILE A 75 -6.06 15.70 8.83
N THR A 76 -6.64 14.83 8.02
CA THR A 76 -7.34 13.63 8.48
C THR A 76 -6.44 12.40 8.46
N PHE A 77 -6.87 11.34 9.13
CA PHE A 77 -6.16 10.06 9.06
C PHE A 77 -6.23 9.46 7.65
N GLU A 78 -7.35 9.65 6.96
CA GLU A 78 -7.55 9.28 5.56
C GLU A 78 -6.49 9.94 4.67
N ASP A 79 -6.28 11.25 4.79
CA ASP A 79 -5.28 11.97 3.98
C ASP A 79 -3.88 11.37 4.15
N LYS A 80 -3.49 11.06 5.38
CA LYS A 80 -2.19 10.46 5.68
C LYS A 80 -2.05 9.07 5.05
N ILE A 81 -3.10 8.26 5.07
CA ILE A 81 -3.12 6.94 4.42
C ILE A 81 -3.01 7.11 2.91
N LEU A 82 -3.78 8.01 2.30
CA LEU A 82 -3.79 8.21 0.85
C LEU A 82 -2.45 8.74 0.32
N ILE A 83 -1.80 9.63 1.07
CA ILE A 83 -0.43 10.08 0.76
C ILE A 83 0.53 8.90 0.73
N GLU A 84 0.47 8.00 1.71
CA GLU A 84 1.38 6.86 1.75
C GLU A 84 1.03 5.80 0.70
N VAL A 85 -0.26 5.60 0.40
CA VAL A 85 -0.74 4.76 -0.69
C VAL A 85 -0.12 5.19 -2.01
N GLU A 86 -0.12 6.48 -2.31
CA GLU A 86 0.42 6.98 -3.58
C GLU A 86 1.93 6.73 -3.69
N LYS A 87 2.67 6.92 -2.60
CA LYS A 87 4.10 6.55 -2.57
C LYS A 87 4.31 5.06 -2.81
N LYS A 88 3.47 4.19 -2.22
CA LYS A 88 3.61 2.73 -2.44
C LYS A 88 3.19 2.30 -3.84
N ARG A 89 2.25 3.00 -4.49
CA ARG A 89 1.95 2.81 -5.91
C ARG A 89 3.15 3.15 -6.80
N GLN A 90 3.84 4.26 -6.50
CA GLN A 90 5.07 4.62 -7.22
C GLN A 90 6.15 3.55 -7.05
N VAL A 91 6.37 3.07 -5.82
CA VAL A 91 7.30 1.96 -5.56
C VAL A 91 6.91 0.70 -6.34
N ALA A 92 5.63 0.32 -6.33
CA ALA A 92 5.16 -0.83 -7.10
C ALA A 92 5.38 -0.64 -8.61
N ALA A 93 5.16 0.56 -9.15
CA ALA A 93 5.41 0.87 -10.55
C ALA A 93 6.90 0.76 -10.91
N GLU A 94 7.80 1.30 -10.07
CA GLU A 94 9.25 1.16 -10.24
C GLU A 94 9.70 -0.30 -10.24
N GLU A 95 9.22 -1.12 -9.30
CA GLU A 95 9.63 -2.52 -9.23
C GLU A 95 9.04 -3.37 -10.35
N ASN A 96 7.85 -3.02 -10.85
CA ASN A 96 7.31 -3.66 -12.05
C ASN A 96 8.14 -3.29 -13.29
N ALA A 97 8.54 -2.03 -13.46
CA ALA A 97 9.36 -1.61 -14.60
C ALA A 97 10.72 -2.33 -14.66
N LYS A 98 11.39 -2.50 -13.52
CA LYS A 98 12.65 -3.28 -13.45
C LYS A 98 12.48 -4.74 -13.87
N GLY A 99 11.36 -5.35 -13.47
CA GLY A 99 11.07 -6.76 -13.77
C GLY A 99 10.54 -6.99 -15.19
N ASP A 100 10.05 -5.94 -15.85
CA ASP A 100 9.67 -5.96 -17.26
C ASP A 100 10.95 -5.87 -18.13
N ASP A 101 11.92 -5.01 -17.77
CA ASP A 101 13.23 -4.86 -18.45
C ASP A 101 14.03 -6.18 -18.51
N GLU A 102 14.16 -6.90 -17.37
CA GLU A 102 14.85 -8.20 -17.31
C GLU A 102 14.16 -9.30 -18.15
N SER A 103 12.89 -9.13 -18.51
CA SER A 103 12.15 -10.10 -19.33
C SER A 103 12.26 -9.84 -20.83
N GLU A 104 12.61 -8.61 -21.22
CA GLU A 104 12.89 -8.24 -22.61
C GLU A 104 14.32 -8.63 -23.01
N GLU A 105 15.29 -8.51 -22.10
CA GLU A 105 16.72 -8.80 -22.36
C GLU A 105 17.03 -10.31 -22.58
N ILE A 106 16.13 -11.21 -22.19
CA ILE A 106 16.30 -12.67 -22.35
C ILE A 106 15.78 -13.16 -23.73
N GLN A 107 15.18 -12.28 -24.53
CA GLN A 107 14.60 -12.63 -25.84
C GLN A 107 15.43 -12.20 -27.07
N GLU A 108 16.63 -11.62 -26.88
CA GLU A 108 17.62 -11.34 -27.95
C GLU A 108 18.74 -12.38 -28.01
#